data_AF-A0AAV5YIU5-F1
#
_entry.id   AF-A0AAV5YIU5-F1
#
_cell.length_a   1.000
_cell.length_b   1.000
_cell.length_c   1.000
_cell.angle_alpha   90.00
_cell.angle_beta   90.00
_cell.angle_gamma   90.00
#
_symmetry.space_group_name_H-M   'P 1'
#
loop_
_entity.id
_entity.type
_entity.pdbx_description
1 polymer ?
#
loop_
_entity_poly.entity_id
_entity_poly.type
_entity_poly.pdbx_seq_one_letter_code
_entity_poly.pdbx_strand_id
1 'polypeptide(L)'
;MADDRWSDALLDGMRREGDPLADATVKAVFDAGAVAAVNRLLTTLVRNDGVPTDGLPAEVKGYLEASALLPGWADPARIRIGEGLFLRYGLTSFGILACASLPECYVLRDVAAVLGTTQRLDTHARRRIFETAMMVLGVMDEGGLAPGGGGIRIVQKVRLMHAAVRRLILATPAAAPATGTPATLGDALLAQRWPAERGLPLSQEDLGAVLLTFSHVMLRSWRHLGITITPEEAEAYLHCWNVVGHVLGIREELMAHDVADAERLFEAIKRKRAADTPDGRALTTAVLGVTESFAGPSRILLQPIPRILMHGLLAPPTCTMLGVAALGVWATTYQPFLRLVARTTNMSASDVFRDLPVTAQLSALISQRLLDELVRLPRGGQRTAFHMPEKLAKRWGVTPR
;
A
#
# COMPACT_ATOMS: atom_id res chain seq x y z
N MET A 1 25.38 21.29 -9.30
CA MET A 1 25.02 20.30 -10.34
C MET A 1 23.77 19.60 -9.85
N ALA A 2 22.68 19.61 -10.62
CA ALA A 2 21.50 18.86 -10.23
C ALA A 2 21.88 17.38 -10.21
N ASP A 3 21.68 16.74 -9.07
CA ASP A 3 22.07 15.36 -8.79
C ASP A 3 21.27 14.42 -9.71
N ASP A 4 21.90 13.93 -10.79
CA ASP A 4 21.32 13.06 -11.84
C ASP A 4 21.27 11.58 -11.40
N ARG A 5 20.97 11.35 -10.12
CA ARG A 5 20.97 10.01 -9.51
C ARG A 5 19.95 9.07 -10.17
N TRP A 6 18.83 9.61 -10.64
CA TRP A 6 17.75 8.85 -11.28
C TRP A 6 17.54 9.29 -12.72
N SER A 7 18.59 9.12 -13.52
CA SER A 7 18.54 9.33 -14.96
C SER A 7 17.48 8.44 -15.61
N ASP A 8 16.96 8.90 -16.75
CA ASP A 8 15.99 8.16 -17.54
C ASP A 8 16.49 6.75 -17.93
N ALA A 9 17.80 6.62 -18.19
CA ALA A 9 18.44 5.36 -18.52
C ALA A 9 18.44 4.37 -17.35
N LEU A 10 18.71 4.84 -16.12
CA LEU A 10 18.63 3.99 -14.93
C LEU A 10 17.20 3.47 -14.74
N LEU A 11 16.21 4.36 -14.77
CA LEU A 11 14.81 4.00 -14.56
C LEU A 11 14.30 3.05 -15.65
N ASP A 12 14.64 3.28 -16.92
CA ASP A 12 14.29 2.36 -18.01
C ASP A 12 15.00 1.01 -17.89
N GLY A 13 16.21 0.96 -17.32
CA GLY A 13 16.86 -0.28 -16.91
C GLY A 13 16.06 -1.02 -15.84
N MET A 14 15.62 -0.31 -14.80
CA MET A 14 14.84 -0.88 -13.69
C MET A 14 13.46 -1.41 -14.11
N ARG A 15 12.90 -0.99 -15.26
CA ARG A 15 11.72 -1.64 -15.87
C ARG A 15 11.97 -3.09 -16.25
N ARG A 16 13.19 -3.44 -16.61
CA ARG A 16 13.56 -4.75 -17.13
C ARG A 16 14.03 -5.70 -16.02
N GLU A 17 14.08 -5.21 -14.80
CA GLU A 17 14.52 -5.95 -13.62
C GLU A 17 13.32 -6.43 -12.79
N GLY A 18 13.34 -7.71 -12.45
CA GLY A 18 12.37 -8.36 -11.56
C GLY A 18 12.93 -8.52 -10.15
N ASP A 19 12.69 -9.66 -9.52
CA ASP A 19 13.26 -10.00 -8.22
C ASP A 19 13.94 -11.37 -8.31
N PRO A 20 15.27 -11.44 -8.52
CA PRO A 20 15.95 -12.71 -8.77
C PRO A 20 15.71 -13.77 -7.69
N LEU A 21 15.68 -13.38 -6.42
CA LEU A 21 15.48 -14.31 -5.30
C LEU A 21 14.05 -14.87 -5.28
N ALA A 22 13.05 -13.99 -5.35
CA ALA A 22 11.66 -14.40 -5.31
C ALA A 22 11.22 -15.10 -6.60
N ASP A 23 11.67 -14.62 -7.76
CA ASP A 23 11.38 -15.19 -9.08
C ASP A 23 11.96 -16.60 -9.23
N ALA A 24 13.21 -16.82 -8.76
CA ALA A 24 13.82 -18.16 -8.74
C ALA A 24 13.06 -19.11 -7.80
N THR A 25 12.67 -18.63 -6.62
CA THR A 25 11.88 -19.41 -5.64
C THR A 25 10.54 -19.84 -6.24
N VAL A 26 9.80 -18.90 -6.81
CA VAL A 26 8.52 -19.18 -7.46
C VAL A 26 8.73 -20.12 -8.64
N LYS A 27 9.75 -19.90 -9.48
CA LYS A 27 10.06 -20.81 -10.59
C LYS A 27 10.28 -22.23 -10.10
N ALA A 28 11.10 -22.43 -9.07
CA ALA A 28 11.40 -23.75 -8.53
C ALA A 28 10.14 -24.43 -7.97
N VAL A 29 9.28 -23.70 -7.25
CA VAL A 29 7.99 -24.24 -6.78
C VAL A 29 7.07 -24.64 -7.94
N PHE A 30 7.02 -23.85 -9.02
CA PHE A 30 6.23 -24.18 -10.21
C PHE A 30 6.75 -25.45 -10.91
N ASP A 31 8.08 -25.55 -11.08
CA ASP A 31 8.71 -26.65 -11.79
C ASP A 31 8.60 -27.97 -11.00
N ALA A 32 8.59 -27.90 -9.65
CA ALA A 32 8.47 -29.05 -8.77
C ALA A 32 7.05 -29.63 -8.60
N GLY A 33 5.98 -28.97 -9.07
CA GLY A 33 4.61 -29.38 -8.72
C GLY A 33 3.45 -28.81 -9.55
N ALA A 34 3.63 -28.71 -10.87
CA ALA A 34 2.65 -28.35 -11.92
C ALA A 34 1.26 -27.89 -11.42
N VAL A 35 1.02 -26.57 -11.45
CA VAL A 35 -0.24 -25.83 -11.19
C VAL A 35 -0.91 -26.06 -9.83
N ALA A 36 -1.04 -27.29 -9.34
CA ALA A 36 -1.71 -27.61 -8.08
C ALA A 36 -0.91 -27.18 -6.85
N ALA A 37 0.42 -27.37 -6.82
CA ALA A 37 1.27 -26.90 -5.72
C ALA A 37 1.34 -25.37 -5.69
N VAL A 38 1.31 -24.75 -6.87
CA VAL A 38 1.26 -23.30 -7.08
C VAL A 38 -0.07 -22.72 -6.63
N ASN A 39 -1.18 -23.32 -7.04
CA ASN A 39 -2.51 -22.91 -6.61
C ASN A 39 -2.64 -23.07 -5.10
N ARG A 40 -2.06 -24.12 -4.51
CA ARG A 40 -1.97 -24.26 -3.06
C ARG A 40 -1.11 -23.14 -2.45
N LEU A 41 0.09 -22.88 -2.94
CA LEU A 41 0.95 -21.81 -2.42
C LEU A 41 0.27 -20.44 -2.53
N LEU A 42 -0.24 -20.07 -3.70
CA LEU A 42 -0.99 -18.83 -3.92
C LEU A 42 -2.25 -18.77 -3.08
N THR A 43 -2.99 -19.87 -2.92
CA THR A 43 -4.17 -19.93 -2.05
C THR A 43 -3.77 -19.79 -0.59
N THR A 44 -2.67 -20.38 -0.15
CA THR A 44 -2.14 -20.26 1.21
C THR A 44 -1.65 -18.84 1.47
N LEU A 45 -0.87 -18.25 0.56
CA LEU A 45 -0.40 -16.87 0.66
C LEU A 45 -1.57 -15.90 0.58
N VAL A 46 -2.53 -16.09 -0.31
CA VAL A 46 -3.69 -15.18 -0.36
C VAL A 46 -4.58 -15.42 0.86
N ARG A 47 -4.97 -16.65 1.19
CA ARG A 47 -6.04 -16.96 2.19
C ARG A 47 -5.58 -17.14 3.64
N ASN A 48 -4.29 -17.01 3.98
CA ASN A 48 -3.83 -17.09 5.38
C ASN A 48 -3.09 -15.82 5.77
N ASP A 49 -3.18 -15.38 7.02
CA ASP A 49 -2.52 -14.14 7.47
C ASP A 49 -0.99 -14.30 7.61
N GLY A 50 -0.51 -15.54 7.78
CA GLY A 50 0.92 -15.90 7.83
C GLY A 50 1.32 -16.98 6.82
N VAL A 51 2.63 -17.23 6.69
CA VAL A 51 3.16 -18.38 5.95
C VAL A 51 3.26 -19.56 6.93
N PRO A 52 2.56 -20.69 6.69
CA PRO A 52 2.65 -21.87 7.57
C PRO A 52 4.09 -22.35 7.67
N THR A 53 4.57 -22.71 8.86
CA THR A 53 5.95 -23.20 9.05
C THR A 53 6.12 -24.67 8.67
N ASP A 54 5.05 -25.45 8.78
CA ASP A 54 5.08 -26.90 8.59
C ASP A 54 4.77 -27.26 7.13
N GLY A 55 5.56 -28.19 6.56
CA GLY A 55 5.33 -28.72 5.21
C GLY A 55 5.67 -27.78 4.05
N LEU A 56 6.34 -26.64 4.29
CA LEU A 56 6.81 -25.78 3.19
C LEU A 56 7.89 -26.47 2.34
N PRO A 57 7.87 -26.27 1.00
CA PRO A 57 8.99 -26.64 0.13
C PRO A 57 10.30 -26.02 0.61
N ALA A 58 11.41 -26.72 0.42
CA ALA A 58 12.74 -26.29 0.86
C ALA A 58 13.13 -24.93 0.27
N GLU A 59 12.69 -24.67 -0.97
CA GLU A 59 12.92 -23.43 -1.70
C GLU A 59 12.23 -22.25 -1.02
N VAL A 60 11.01 -22.45 -0.52
CA VAL A 60 10.26 -21.41 0.21
C VAL A 60 10.91 -21.15 1.58
N LYS A 61 11.43 -22.20 2.24
CA LYS A 61 12.17 -22.02 3.51
C LYS A 61 13.45 -21.22 3.30
N GLY A 62 14.27 -21.59 2.31
CA GLY A 62 15.50 -20.84 1.97
C GLY A 62 15.22 -19.39 1.60
N TYR A 63 14.14 -19.14 0.85
CA TYR A 63 13.67 -17.77 0.59
C TYR A 63 13.33 -17.01 1.88
N LEU A 64 12.56 -17.62 2.78
CA LEU A 64 12.11 -17.00 4.03
C LEU A 64 13.25 -16.71 5.00
N GLU A 65 14.33 -17.49 4.96
CA GLU A 65 15.56 -17.25 5.72
C GLU A 65 16.37 -16.12 5.09
N ALA A 66 16.65 -16.20 3.79
CA ALA A 66 17.46 -15.20 3.08
C ALA A 66 16.83 -13.80 3.09
N SER A 67 15.51 -13.71 2.87
CA SER A 67 14.80 -12.42 2.80
C SER A 67 14.40 -11.85 4.16
N ALA A 68 14.67 -12.54 5.28
CA ALA A 68 14.40 -12.03 6.63
C ALA A 68 15.56 -11.21 7.19
N LEU A 69 16.73 -11.25 6.53
CA LEU A 69 17.92 -10.51 6.95
C LEU A 69 17.71 -9.02 6.73
N LEU A 70 17.89 -8.24 7.80
CA LEU A 70 17.88 -6.78 7.72
C LEU A 70 19.23 -6.28 7.18
N PRO A 71 19.24 -5.15 6.45
CA PRO A 71 20.47 -4.56 5.96
C PRO A 71 21.30 -3.98 7.12
N GLY A 72 22.62 -3.92 6.97
CA GLY A 72 23.52 -3.39 8.00
C GLY A 72 23.28 -1.93 8.39
N TRP A 73 22.61 -1.15 7.52
CA TRP A 73 22.20 0.22 7.79
C TRP A 73 20.86 0.35 8.53
N ALA A 74 20.13 -0.75 8.76
CA ALA A 74 18.86 -0.70 9.48
C ALA A 74 19.07 -0.31 10.96
N ASP A 75 18.73 0.94 11.29
CA ASP A 75 18.82 1.49 12.64
C ASP A 75 17.54 1.22 13.47
N PRO A 76 17.61 0.44 14.56
CA PRO A 76 16.47 0.16 15.43
C PRO A 76 15.88 1.38 16.13
N ALA A 77 16.68 2.42 16.41
CA ALA A 77 16.18 3.65 17.04
C ALA A 77 15.30 4.44 16.08
N ARG A 78 15.73 4.59 14.82
CA ARG A 78 14.92 5.23 13.77
C ARG A 78 13.64 4.44 13.50
N ILE A 79 13.72 3.11 13.46
CA ILE A 79 12.54 2.26 13.29
C ILE A 79 11.48 2.57 14.37
N ARG A 80 11.88 2.60 15.65
CA ARG A 80 10.95 2.91 16.75
C ARG A 80 10.32 4.30 16.64
N ILE A 81 11.09 5.31 16.19
CA ILE A 81 10.57 6.67 15.97
C ILE A 81 9.51 6.66 14.86
N GLY A 82 9.80 6.01 13.72
CA GLY A 82 8.87 5.93 12.59
C GLY A 82 7.59 5.14 12.90
N GLU A 83 7.71 3.99 13.59
CA GLU A 83 6.57 3.23 14.14
C GLU A 83 5.72 4.12 15.05
N GLY A 84 6.35 4.81 16.00
CA GLY A 84 5.69 5.73 16.93
C GLY A 84 4.95 6.89 16.24
N LEU A 85 5.52 7.42 15.15
CA LEU A 85 4.93 8.50 14.35
C LEU A 85 3.65 8.04 13.64
N PHE A 86 3.69 6.87 12.99
CA PHE A 86 2.51 6.30 12.32
C PHE A 86 1.36 6.06 13.30
N LEU A 87 1.67 5.48 14.46
CA LEU A 87 0.69 5.22 15.51
C LEU A 87 0.06 6.50 16.09
N ARG A 88 0.81 7.62 16.09
CA ARG A 88 0.32 8.94 16.54
C ARG A 88 -0.80 9.47 15.63
N TYR A 89 -0.75 9.18 14.32
CA TYR A 89 -1.66 9.73 13.32
C TYR A 89 -2.52 8.68 12.59
N GLY A 90 -2.75 7.51 13.19
CA GLY A 90 -3.34 6.34 12.53
C GLY A 90 -4.59 6.59 11.67
N LEU A 91 -5.64 7.21 12.23
CA LEU A 91 -6.87 7.48 11.47
C LEU A 91 -6.62 8.39 10.25
N THR A 92 -5.85 9.47 10.45
CA THR A 92 -5.45 10.37 9.37
C THR A 92 -4.62 9.62 8.32
N SER A 93 -3.76 8.71 8.75
CA SER A 93 -2.92 7.88 7.87
C SER A 93 -3.75 6.94 7.00
N PHE A 94 -4.85 6.37 7.50
CA PHE A 94 -5.78 5.61 6.66
C PHE A 94 -6.52 6.48 5.64
N GLY A 95 -6.92 7.68 6.04
CA GLY A 95 -7.51 8.66 5.12
C GLY A 95 -6.55 9.01 3.99
N ILE A 96 -5.28 9.26 4.31
CA ILE A 96 -4.20 9.52 3.35
C ILE A 96 -3.92 8.29 2.48
N LEU A 97 -3.89 7.09 3.07
CA LEU A 97 -3.69 5.85 2.34
C LEU A 97 -4.75 5.70 1.23
N ALA A 98 -6.02 5.91 1.57
CA ALA A 98 -7.12 5.75 0.64
C ALA A 98 -7.28 6.92 -0.35
N CYS A 99 -6.99 8.15 0.05
CA CYS A 99 -7.25 9.36 -0.74
C CYS A 99 -6.00 9.95 -1.42
N ALA A 100 -4.80 9.46 -1.12
CA ALA A 100 -3.56 9.94 -1.73
C ALA A 100 -2.66 8.80 -2.21
N SER A 101 -2.21 7.91 -1.32
CA SER A 101 -1.27 6.83 -1.66
C SER A 101 -1.82 5.88 -2.72
N LEU A 102 -3.01 5.30 -2.51
CA LEU A 102 -3.64 4.41 -3.49
C LEU A 102 -3.93 5.12 -4.83
N PRO A 103 -4.53 6.32 -4.88
CA PRO A 103 -4.66 7.10 -6.11
C PRO A 103 -3.34 7.37 -6.84
N GLU A 104 -2.25 7.66 -6.13
CA GLU A 104 -0.92 7.84 -6.73
C GLU A 104 -0.41 6.54 -7.38
N CYS A 105 -0.78 5.36 -6.87
CA CYS A 105 -0.53 4.09 -7.56
C CYS A 105 -1.38 3.94 -8.83
N TYR A 106 -2.62 4.44 -8.83
CA TYR A 106 -3.57 4.23 -9.93
C TYR A 106 -3.28 5.06 -11.18
N VAL A 107 -2.47 6.13 -11.07
CA VAL A 107 -1.98 6.86 -12.24
C VAL A 107 -0.79 6.18 -12.91
N LEU A 108 -0.05 5.32 -12.21
CA LEU A 108 1.09 4.61 -12.78
C LEU A 108 0.58 3.49 -13.69
N ARG A 109 0.63 3.69 -15.01
CA ARG A 109 -0.07 2.84 -16.00
C ARG A 109 0.19 1.33 -15.85
N ASP A 110 1.42 0.96 -15.52
CA ASP A 110 1.86 -0.43 -15.46
C ASP A 110 1.41 -1.08 -14.14
N VAL A 111 1.48 -0.32 -13.04
CA VAL A 111 0.90 -0.70 -11.73
C VAL A 111 -0.61 -0.84 -11.83
N ALA A 112 -1.29 0.14 -12.43
CA ALA A 112 -2.75 0.14 -12.61
C ALA A 112 -3.22 -1.06 -13.44
N ALA A 113 -2.48 -1.46 -14.47
CA ALA A 113 -2.81 -2.63 -15.28
C ALA A 113 -2.76 -3.95 -14.49
N VAL A 114 -1.78 -4.12 -13.59
CA VAL A 114 -1.70 -5.31 -12.72
C VAL A 114 -2.80 -5.29 -11.66
N LEU A 115 -3.03 -4.11 -11.05
CA LEU A 115 -4.10 -3.93 -10.06
C LEU A 115 -5.49 -4.14 -10.66
N GLY A 116 -5.73 -3.66 -11.88
CA GLY A 116 -6.99 -3.84 -12.62
C GLY A 116 -7.32 -5.32 -12.82
N THR A 117 -6.36 -6.13 -13.26
CA THR A 117 -6.55 -7.59 -13.40
C THR A 117 -6.83 -8.26 -12.07
N THR A 118 -6.05 -7.95 -11.03
CA THR A 118 -6.19 -8.59 -9.72
C THR A 118 -7.48 -8.17 -8.97
N GLN A 119 -7.99 -6.96 -9.23
CA GLN A 119 -9.26 -6.48 -8.65
C GLN A 119 -10.51 -6.99 -9.37
N ARG A 120 -10.47 -7.24 -10.68
CA ARG A 120 -11.65 -7.69 -11.44
C ARG A 120 -12.20 -9.05 -11.00
N LEU A 121 -11.44 -9.83 -10.23
CA LEU A 121 -11.84 -11.16 -9.76
C LEU A 121 -12.08 -11.26 -8.25
N ASP A 122 -11.46 -10.40 -7.45
CA ASP A 122 -11.79 -10.28 -6.02
C ASP A 122 -12.89 -9.23 -5.91
N THR A 123 -14.15 -9.68 -5.87
CA THR A 123 -15.39 -8.89 -5.96
C THR A 123 -15.59 -7.83 -4.87
N HIS A 124 -14.57 -7.47 -4.10
CA HIS A 124 -14.66 -6.50 -3.01
C HIS A 124 -13.41 -5.62 -2.97
N ALA A 125 -13.41 -4.50 -3.74
CA ALA A 125 -12.40 -3.44 -3.61
C ALA A 125 -12.16 -3.03 -2.14
N ARG A 126 -13.23 -3.09 -1.32
CA ARG A 126 -13.18 -2.95 0.14
C ARG A 126 -12.12 -3.88 0.75
N ARG A 127 -12.22 -5.19 0.50
CA ARG A 127 -11.28 -6.20 1.04
C ARG A 127 -9.83 -5.87 0.70
N ARG A 128 -9.53 -5.55 -0.55
CA ARG A 128 -8.15 -5.22 -1.00
C ARG A 128 -7.60 -3.97 -0.31
N ILE A 129 -8.42 -2.93 -0.13
CA ILE A 129 -8.03 -1.72 0.61
C ILE A 129 -7.69 -2.08 2.06
N PHE A 130 -8.51 -2.91 2.71
CA PHE A 130 -8.25 -3.36 4.08
C PHE A 130 -7.05 -4.31 4.19
N GLU A 131 -6.77 -5.16 3.19
CA GLU A 131 -5.55 -5.97 3.14
C GLU A 131 -4.29 -5.09 3.13
N THR A 132 -4.29 -4.02 2.31
CA THR A 132 -3.20 -3.04 2.31
C THR A 132 -3.09 -2.33 3.65
N ALA A 133 -4.21 -1.88 4.23
CA ALA A 133 -4.24 -1.25 5.54
C ALA A 133 -3.66 -2.16 6.64
N MET A 134 -3.99 -3.45 6.62
CA MET A 134 -3.46 -4.44 7.56
C MET A 134 -1.96 -4.69 7.35
N MET A 135 -1.49 -4.70 6.11
CA MET A 135 -0.05 -4.80 5.84
C MET A 135 0.70 -3.61 6.45
N VAL A 136 0.21 -2.39 6.20
CA VAL A 136 0.81 -1.17 6.77
C VAL A 136 0.79 -1.20 8.29
N LEU A 137 -0.33 -1.60 8.91
CA LEU A 137 -0.44 -1.76 10.36
C LEU A 137 0.58 -2.77 10.91
N GLY A 138 0.70 -3.95 10.31
CA GLY A 138 1.62 -4.98 10.81
C GLY A 138 3.10 -4.64 10.63
N VAL A 139 3.42 -3.85 9.60
CA VAL A 139 4.78 -3.35 9.36
C VAL A 139 5.13 -2.22 10.32
N MET A 140 4.21 -1.29 10.56
CA MET A 140 4.43 -0.11 11.39
C MET A 140 4.01 -0.31 12.86
N ASP A 141 3.68 -1.54 13.26
CA ASP A 141 3.47 -1.92 14.65
C ASP A 141 4.80 -1.92 15.41
N GLU A 142 4.73 -1.78 16.73
CA GLU A 142 5.94 -1.77 17.57
C GLU A 142 6.72 -3.09 17.43
N GLY A 143 7.94 -3.01 16.91
CA GLY A 143 8.77 -4.18 16.65
C GLY A 143 8.35 -5.00 15.43
N GLY A 144 7.46 -4.48 14.58
CA GLY A 144 7.04 -5.11 13.32
C GLY A 144 8.23 -5.32 12.37
N LEU A 145 9.18 -4.39 12.38
CA LEU A 145 10.42 -4.43 11.60
C LEU A 145 11.65 -4.90 12.38
N ALA A 146 11.50 -5.32 13.64
CA ALA A 146 12.60 -5.92 14.38
C ALA A 146 13.00 -7.29 13.78
N PRO A 147 14.22 -7.81 14.04
CA PRO A 147 14.57 -9.17 13.66
C PRO A 147 13.54 -10.19 14.17
N GLY A 148 12.94 -10.96 13.25
CA GLY A 148 11.86 -11.90 13.57
C GLY A 148 10.48 -11.27 13.78
N GLY A 149 10.33 -9.96 13.59
CA GLY A 149 9.06 -9.24 13.70
C GLY A 149 8.02 -9.70 12.69
N GLY A 150 6.74 -9.60 13.07
CA GLY A 150 5.61 -10.04 12.23
C GLY A 150 5.51 -9.29 10.90
N GLY A 151 5.89 -8.01 10.88
CA GLY A 151 5.92 -7.18 9.67
C GLY A 151 6.84 -7.72 8.58
N ILE A 152 8.00 -8.26 8.96
CA ILE A 152 8.95 -8.91 8.02
C ILE A 152 8.27 -10.05 7.27
N ARG A 153 7.55 -10.92 7.99
CA ARG A 153 6.83 -12.06 7.39
C ARG A 153 5.72 -11.62 6.45
N ILE A 154 5.02 -10.54 6.79
CA ILE A 154 3.99 -9.94 5.91
C ILE A 154 4.63 -9.44 4.60
N VAL A 155 5.76 -8.72 4.67
CA VAL A 155 6.46 -8.19 3.49
C VAL A 155 7.01 -9.32 2.62
N GLN A 156 7.63 -10.35 3.21
CA GLN A 156 8.13 -11.51 2.49
C GLN A 156 7.03 -12.25 1.72
N LYS A 157 5.84 -12.35 2.33
CA LYS A 157 4.66 -12.93 1.69
C LYS A 157 4.20 -12.11 0.49
N VAL A 158 4.17 -10.78 0.61
CA VAL A 158 3.85 -9.87 -0.50
C VAL A 158 4.88 -9.98 -1.63
N ARG A 159 6.17 -10.05 -1.30
CA ARG A 159 7.26 -10.23 -2.26
C ARG A 159 7.13 -11.53 -3.07
N LEU A 160 6.82 -12.66 -2.43
CA LEU A 160 6.50 -13.92 -3.15
C LEU A 160 5.26 -13.79 -4.04
N MET A 161 4.22 -13.12 -3.54
CA MET A 161 3.01 -12.89 -4.34
C MET A 161 3.32 -12.07 -5.59
N HIS A 162 4.17 -11.05 -5.49
CA HIS A 162 4.61 -10.27 -6.66
C HIS A 162 5.35 -11.13 -7.70
N ALA A 163 6.29 -11.97 -7.26
CA ALA A 163 6.99 -12.90 -8.16
C ALA A 163 6.03 -13.90 -8.83
N ALA A 164 5.06 -14.43 -8.10
CA ALA A 164 4.06 -15.34 -8.65
C ALA A 164 3.13 -14.65 -9.66
N VAL A 165 2.68 -13.43 -9.38
CA VAL A 165 1.89 -12.62 -10.32
C VAL A 165 2.70 -12.33 -11.59
N ARG A 166 3.96 -11.90 -11.45
CA ARG A 166 4.86 -11.64 -12.58
C ARG A 166 5.04 -12.86 -13.47
N ARG A 167 5.27 -14.04 -12.87
CA ARG A 167 5.40 -15.30 -13.61
C ARG A 167 4.14 -15.66 -14.37
N LEU A 168 2.95 -15.50 -13.77
CA LEU A 168 1.68 -15.83 -14.41
C LEU A 168 1.38 -14.90 -15.59
N ILE A 169 1.63 -13.60 -15.45
CA ILE A 169 1.44 -12.62 -16.54
C ILE A 169 2.39 -12.91 -17.73
N LEU A 170 3.61 -13.36 -17.45
CA LEU A 170 4.61 -13.67 -18.48
C LEU A 170 4.53 -15.11 -19.03
N ALA A 171 3.59 -15.92 -18.54
CA ALA A 171 3.44 -17.29 -19.02
C ALA A 171 2.92 -17.32 -20.48
N THR A 172 3.27 -18.37 -21.21
CA THR A 172 2.90 -18.50 -22.63
C THR A 172 1.39 -18.61 -22.82
N PRO A 173 0.82 -18.05 -23.91
CA PRO A 173 -0.63 -18.08 -24.18
C PRO A 173 -1.27 -19.48 -24.23
N ALA A 174 -0.51 -20.53 -24.57
CA ALA A 174 -1.00 -21.91 -24.53
C ALA A 174 -1.39 -22.40 -23.13
N ALA A 175 -0.90 -21.73 -22.07
CA ALA A 175 -1.28 -21.99 -20.69
C ALA A 175 -2.54 -21.22 -20.25
N ALA A 176 -3.01 -20.25 -21.05
CA ALA A 176 -4.22 -19.51 -20.76
C ALA A 176 -5.47 -20.30 -21.19
N PRO A 177 -6.60 -20.22 -20.46
CA PRO A 177 -7.84 -20.88 -20.85
C PRO A 177 -8.29 -20.46 -22.26
N ALA A 178 -8.66 -21.43 -23.10
CA ALA A 178 -8.86 -21.22 -24.53
C ALA A 178 -10.05 -20.30 -24.90
N THR A 179 -11.08 -20.20 -24.05
CA THR A 179 -12.25 -19.32 -24.23
C THR A 179 -13.00 -19.11 -22.90
N GLY A 180 -13.54 -17.90 -22.68
CA GLY A 180 -14.47 -17.58 -21.58
C GLY A 180 -13.99 -16.48 -20.62
N THR A 181 -14.89 -16.00 -19.76
CA THR A 181 -14.58 -15.10 -18.64
C THR A 181 -13.66 -15.84 -17.65
N PRO A 182 -12.53 -15.26 -17.20
CA PRO A 182 -11.65 -15.94 -16.26
C PRO A 182 -12.39 -16.37 -14.98
N ALA A 183 -12.26 -17.64 -14.58
CA ALA A 183 -12.95 -18.19 -13.41
C ALA A 183 -12.16 -17.98 -12.11
N THR A 184 -10.83 -17.90 -12.20
CA THR A 184 -9.92 -17.73 -11.06
C THR A 184 -8.91 -16.61 -11.28
N LEU A 185 -8.25 -16.15 -10.20
CA LEU A 185 -7.18 -15.15 -10.27
C LEU A 185 -6.02 -15.59 -11.18
N GLY A 186 -5.66 -16.88 -11.13
CA GLY A 186 -4.66 -17.46 -12.02
C GLY A 186 -5.05 -17.31 -13.48
N ASP A 187 -6.31 -17.62 -13.82
CA ASP A 187 -6.81 -17.55 -15.19
C ASP A 187 -6.76 -16.13 -15.76
N ALA A 188 -7.14 -15.10 -14.99
CA ALA A 188 -7.09 -13.73 -15.49
C ALA A 188 -5.65 -13.23 -15.66
N LEU A 189 -4.74 -13.64 -14.78
CA LEU A 189 -3.32 -13.28 -14.90
C LEU A 189 -2.69 -13.97 -16.13
N LEU A 190 -3.02 -15.24 -16.38
CA LEU A 190 -2.58 -15.97 -17.58
C LEU A 190 -3.18 -15.38 -18.88
N ALA A 191 -4.41 -14.88 -18.82
CA ALA A 191 -5.08 -14.23 -19.95
C ALA A 191 -4.60 -12.77 -20.17
N GLN A 192 -3.93 -12.17 -19.20
CA GLN A 192 -3.44 -10.80 -19.31
C GLN A 192 -2.30 -10.72 -20.31
N ARG A 193 -2.50 -9.98 -21.39
CA ARG A 193 -1.42 -9.66 -22.32
C ARG A 193 -0.53 -8.57 -21.74
N TRP A 194 0.77 -8.81 -21.75
CA TRP A 194 1.77 -7.86 -21.29
C TRP A 194 2.72 -7.48 -22.43
N PRO A 195 2.57 -6.29 -23.02
CA PRO A 195 3.44 -5.81 -24.09
C PRO A 195 4.90 -5.67 -23.62
N ALA A 196 5.85 -6.12 -24.44
CA ALA A 196 7.28 -6.16 -24.09
C ALA A 196 7.87 -4.77 -23.82
N GLU A 197 7.34 -3.74 -24.48
CA GLU A 197 7.74 -2.34 -24.30
C GLU A 197 7.45 -1.78 -22.89
N ARG A 198 6.58 -2.44 -22.11
CA ARG A 198 6.33 -2.10 -20.70
C ARG A 198 7.43 -2.60 -19.75
N GLY A 199 8.40 -3.37 -20.26
CA GLY A 199 9.35 -4.11 -19.42
C GLY A 199 8.65 -5.24 -18.68
N LEU A 200 9.11 -5.57 -17.48
CA LEU A 200 8.49 -6.61 -16.65
C LEU A 200 7.29 -6.06 -15.87
N PRO A 201 6.23 -6.85 -15.66
CA PRO A 201 5.19 -6.51 -14.69
C PRO A 201 5.78 -6.53 -13.28
N LEU A 202 5.34 -5.61 -12.42
CA LEU A 202 5.85 -5.45 -11.06
C LEU A 202 7.38 -5.27 -11.06
N SER A 203 7.92 -4.53 -12.02
CA SER A 203 9.37 -4.29 -12.15
C SER A 203 9.96 -3.60 -10.91
N GLN A 204 11.29 -3.55 -10.80
CA GLN A 204 11.96 -2.79 -9.75
C GLN A 204 11.49 -1.31 -9.71
N GLU A 205 11.32 -0.67 -10.87
CA GLU A 205 10.77 0.71 -10.93
C GLU A 205 9.34 0.78 -10.39
N ASP A 206 8.46 -0.18 -10.72
CA ASP A 206 7.09 -0.24 -10.17
C ASP A 206 7.12 -0.36 -8.64
N LEU A 207 7.94 -1.26 -8.12
CA LEU A 207 8.05 -1.49 -6.68
C LEU A 207 8.60 -0.25 -5.96
N GLY A 208 9.63 0.40 -6.51
CA GLY A 208 10.18 1.65 -5.97
C GLY A 208 9.14 2.79 -5.98
N ALA A 209 8.39 2.94 -7.07
CA ALA A 209 7.33 3.94 -7.16
C ALA A 209 6.23 3.73 -6.11
N VAL A 210 5.78 2.48 -5.94
CA VAL A 210 4.76 2.12 -4.96
C VAL A 210 5.28 2.30 -3.54
N LEU A 211 6.55 1.97 -3.26
CA LEU A 211 7.18 2.20 -1.95
C LEU A 211 7.09 3.68 -1.54
N LEU A 212 7.36 4.59 -2.48
CA LEU A 212 7.30 6.04 -2.26
C LEU A 212 5.88 6.54 -1.96
N THR A 213 4.84 5.80 -2.37
CA THR A 213 3.46 6.14 -1.97
C THR A 213 3.18 5.87 -0.49
N PHE A 214 3.94 4.99 0.16
CA PHE A 214 3.83 4.72 1.59
C PHE A 214 4.73 5.63 2.44
N SER A 215 5.85 6.09 1.87
CA SER A 215 6.78 7.04 2.51
C SER A 215 6.52 8.49 2.08
N HIS A 216 7.05 8.91 0.93
CA HIS A 216 6.99 10.28 0.42
C HIS A 216 5.57 10.85 0.38
N VAL A 217 4.61 10.14 -0.23
CA VAL A 217 3.23 10.64 -0.35
C VAL A 217 2.59 10.80 1.03
N MET A 218 2.85 9.89 1.97
CA MET A 218 2.34 10.01 3.34
C MET A 218 2.90 11.26 4.04
N LEU A 219 4.21 11.46 4.01
CA LEU A 219 4.89 12.63 4.59
C LEU A 219 4.38 13.93 3.98
N ARG A 220 4.27 13.97 2.64
CA ARG A 220 3.72 15.11 1.89
C ARG A 220 2.28 15.41 2.29
N SER A 221 1.45 14.39 2.44
CA SER A 221 0.04 14.53 2.80
C SER A 221 -0.15 14.97 4.25
N TRP A 222 0.61 14.44 5.21
CA TRP A 222 0.59 14.96 6.58
C TRP A 222 0.93 16.45 6.62
N ARG A 223 1.99 16.88 5.92
CA ARG A 223 2.35 18.30 5.79
C ARG A 223 1.22 19.12 5.16
N HIS A 224 0.58 18.63 4.10
CA HIS A 224 -0.52 19.32 3.44
C HIS A 224 -1.76 19.48 4.36
N LEU A 225 -2.00 18.50 5.23
CA LEU A 225 -3.04 18.56 6.26
C LEU A 225 -2.65 19.43 7.48
N GLY A 226 -1.46 20.04 7.48
CA GLY A 226 -0.99 20.88 8.58
C GLY A 226 -0.52 20.11 9.81
N ILE A 227 -0.22 18.81 9.66
CA ILE A 227 0.46 18.03 10.69
C ILE A 227 1.92 18.44 10.71
N THR A 228 2.40 18.80 11.89
CA THR A 228 3.79 19.20 12.12
C THR A 228 4.55 17.99 12.64
N ILE A 229 5.56 17.57 11.89
CA ILE A 229 6.50 16.51 12.25
C ILE A 229 7.91 17.10 12.24
N THR A 230 8.79 16.60 13.10
CA THR A 230 10.19 17.06 13.08
C THR A 230 10.92 16.49 11.87
N PRO A 231 12.03 17.11 11.42
CA PRO A 231 12.87 16.52 10.38
C PRO A 231 13.34 15.11 10.75
N GLU A 232 13.70 14.89 12.02
CA GLU A 232 14.10 13.57 12.53
C GLU A 232 12.97 12.53 12.40
N GLU A 233 11.73 12.90 12.75
CA GLU A 233 10.57 12.03 12.59
C GLU A 233 10.29 11.69 11.12
N ALA A 234 10.44 12.66 10.22
CA ALA A 234 10.26 12.46 8.78
C ALA A 234 11.30 11.49 8.21
N GLU A 235 12.58 11.69 8.55
CA GLU A 235 13.68 10.81 8.14
C GLU A 235 13.56 9.41 8.74
N ALA A 236 13.14 9.30 10.01
CA ALA A 236 12.88 8.02 10.66
C ALA A 236 11.73 7.25 10.00
N TYR A 237 10.66 7.94 9.61
CA TYR A 237 9.54 7.32 8.89
C TYR A 237 9.95 6.87 7.49
N LEU A 238 10.73 7.67 6.75
CA LEU A 238 11.31 7.25 5.47
C LEU A 238 12.21 6.02 5.64
N HIS A 239 13.04 6.01 6.69
CA HIS A 239 13.93 4.90 7.03
C HIS A 239 13.17 3.58 7.23
N CYS A 240 12.04 3.59 7.95
CA CYS A 240 11.19 2.39 8.09
C CYS A 240 10.78 1.82 6.73
N TRP A 241 10.34 2.67 5.81
CA TRP A 241 9.92 2.24 4.48
C TRP A 241 11.09 1.82 3.59
N ASN A 242 12.28 2.39 3.75
CA ASN A 242 13.47 1.85 3.09
C ASN A 242 13.79 0.43 3.59
N VAL A 243 13.68 0.17 4.90
CA VAL A 243 13.84 -1.19 5.46
C VAL A 243 12.80 -2.15 4.87
N VAL A 244 11.54 -1.71 4.77
CA VAL A 244 10.48 -2.47 4.08
C VAL A 244 10.85 -2.74 2.63
N GLY A 245 11.35 -1.73 1.91
CA GLY A 245 11.80 -1.86 0.53
C GLY A 245 12.90 -2.92 0.37
N HIS A 246 13.86 -2.95 1.29
CA HIS A 246 14.91 -3.96 1.31
C HIS A 246 14.33 -5.38 1.48
N VAL A 247 13.46 -5.57 2.47
CA VAL A 247 12.81 -6.87 2.72
C VAL A 247 11.94 -7.29 1.51
N LEU A 248 11.29 -6.31 0.85
CA LEU A 248 10.50 -6.51 -0.37
C LEU A 248 11.36 -6.79 -1.61
N GLY A 249 12.69 -6.71 -1.51
CA GLY A 249 13.61 -7.00 -2.62
C GLY A 249 13.81 -5.84 -3.59
N ILE A 250 13.50 -4.61 -3.16
CA ILE A 250 13.75 -3.41 -3.94
C ILE A 250 15.26 -3.12 -3.92
N ARG A 251 15.79 -2.77 -5.09
CA ARG A 251 17.17 -2.36 -5.28
C ARG A 251 17.49 -1.04 -4.57
N GLU A 252 18.66 -0.96 -3.96
CA GLU A 252 19.09 0.19 -3.15
C GLU A 252 19.16 1.50 -3.98
N GLU A 253 19.41 1.39 -5.29
CA GLU A 253 19.38 2.52 -6.21
C GLU A 253 18.01 3.22 -6.28
N LEU A 254 16.93 2.52 -5.90
CA LEU A 254 15.56 3.01 -5.84
C LEU A 254 15.10 3.36 -4.42
N MET A 255 16.01 3.39 -3.45
CA MET A 255 15.74 3.87 -2.09
C MET A 255 16.22 5.31 -1.93
N ALA A 256 15.36 6.14 -1.37
CA ALA A 256 15.67 7.55 -1.12
C ALA A 256 16.51 7.71 0.15
N HIS A 257 17.56 8.53 0.12
CA HIS A 257 18.41 8.74 1.30
C HIS A 257 17.83 9.75 2.29
N ASP A 258 17.03 10.69 1.79
CA ASP A 258 16.35 11.72 2.56
C ASP A 258 14.98 12.06 1.98
N VAL A 259 14.23 12.93 2.66
CA VAL A 259 12.88 13.32 2.24
C VAL A 259 12.87 14.01 0.87
N ALA A 260 13.91 14.79 0.53
CA ALA A 260 14.02 15.48 -0.74
C ALA A 260 14.37 14.50 -1.88
N ASP A 261 15.21 13.51 -1.62
CA ASP A 261 15.50 12.38 -2.51
C ASP A 261 14.21 11.64 -2.86
N ALA A 262 13.36 11.38 -1.87
CA ALA A 262 12.12 10.66 -2.06
C ALA A 262 11.15 11.41 -3.00
N GLU A 263 11.09 12.74 -2.88
CA GLU A 263 10.33 13.59 -3.82
C GLU A 263 10.92 13.54 -5.23
N ARG A 264 12.24 13.70 -5.36
CA ARG A 264 12.91 13.70 -6.68
C ARG A 264 12.73 12.38 -7.41
N LEU A 265 12.91 11.25 -6.72
CA LEU A 265 12.69 9.93 -7.30
C LEU A 265 11.23 9.71 -7.70
N PHE A 266 10.29 10.06 -6.82
CA PHE A 266 8.86 9.88 -7.09
C PHE A 266 8.43 10.67 -8.34
N GLU A 267 8.83 11.93 -8.43
CA GLU A 267 8.51 12.78 -9.59
C GLU A 267 9.23 12.33 -10.87
N ALA A 268 10.47 11.85 -10.78
CA ALA A 268 11.20 11.29 -11.92
C ALA A 268 10.47 10.08 -12.55
N ILE A 269 10.02 9.15 -11.71
CA ILE A 269 9.23 7.98 -12.16
C ILE A 269 7.86 8.44 -12.68
N LYS A 270 7.13 9.24 -11.88
CA LYS A 270 5.77 9.67 -12.19
C LYS A 270 5.70 10.43 -13.51
N ARG A 271 6.68 11.29 -13.82
CA ARG A 271 6.80 11.99 -15.10
C ARG A 271 6.75 11.06 -16.32
N LYS A 272 7.34 9.87 -16.21
CA LYS A 272 7.41 8.88 -17.31
C LYS A 272 6.22 7.92 -17.32
N ARG A 273 5.64 7.63 -16.15
CA ARG A 273 4.71 6.50 -15.96
C ARG A 273 3.26 6.92 -15.75
N ALA A 274 3.01 8.15 -15.29
CA ALA A 274 1.66 8.66 -15.08
C ALA A 274 0.88 8.71 -16.39
N ALA A 275 -0.31 8.10 -16.41
CA ALA A 275 -1.20 8.15 -17.55
C ALA A 275 -2.67 8.04 -17.10
N ASP A 276 -3.54 8.60 -17.93
CA ASP A 276 -4.96 8.30 -17.89
C ASP A 276 -5.20 6.89 -18.46
N THR A 277 -5.69 5.97 -17.62
CA THR A 277 -5.97 4.58 -18.01
C THR A 277 -7.36 4.14 -17.55
N PRO A 278 -8.04 3.26 -18.30
CA PRO A 278 -9.31 2.67 -17.88
C PRO A 278 -9.22 1.98 -16.51
N ASP A 279 -8.13 1.24 -16.26
CA ASP A 279 -7.92 0.57 -14.98
C ASP A 279 -7.71 1.58 -13.84
N GLY A 280 -6.92 2.64 -14.04
CA GLY A 280 -6.72 3.68 -13.05
C GLY A 280 -8.03 4.39 -12.65
N ARG A 281 -8.88 4.72 -13.63
CA ARG A 281 -10.21 5.30 -13.40
C ARG A 281 -11.15 4.34 -12.66
N ALA A 282 -11.17 3.08 -13.04
CA ALA A 282 -12.00 2.05 -12.41
C ALA A 282 -11.58 1.82 -10.94
N LEU A 283 -10.27 1.69 -10.67
CA LEU A 283 -9.71 1.56 -9.33
C LEU A 283 -10.03 2.80 -8.46
N THR A 284 -9.95 4.00 -9.05
CA THR A 284 -10.31 5.25 -8.35
C THR A 284 -11.79 5.30 -7.98
N THR A 285 -12.66 4.90 -8.91
CA THR A 285 -14.11 4.83 -8.65
C THR A 285 -14.41 3.82 -7.54
N ALA A 286 -13.72 2.68 -7.53
CA ALA A 286 -13.88 1.66 -6.51
C ALA A 286 -13.43 2.13 -5.11
N VAL A 287 -12.26 2.79 -4.97
CA VAL A 287 -11.81 3.32 -3.67
C VAL A 287 -12.70 4.47 -3.18
N LEU A 288 -13.20 5.33 -4.08
CA LEU A 288 -14.18 6.35 -3.74
C LEU A 288 -15.48 5.73 -3.22
N GLY A 289 -16.00 4.70 -3.90
CA GLY A 289 -17.19 3.98 -3.44
C GLY A 289 -17.04 3.38 -2.05
N VAL A 290 -15.87 2.82 -1.74
CA VAL A 290 -15.57 2.26 -0.40
C VAL A 290 -15.45 3.37 0.63
N THR A 291 -14.65 4.40 0.38
CA THR A 291 -14.42 5.48 1.35
C THR A 291 -15.68 6.31 1.63
N GLU A 292 -16.51 6.56 0.61
CA GLU A 292 -17.78 7.27 0.75
C GLU A 292 -18.82 6.48 1.55
N SER A 293 -18.74 5.16 1.53
CA SER A 293 -19.67 4.31 2.29
C SER A 293 -19.51 4.46 3.81
N PHE A 294 -18.33 4.86 4.29
CA PHE A 294 -18.08 5.07 5.73
C PHE A 294 -18.86 6.26 6.31
N ALA A 295 -19.40 7.14 5.46
CA ALA A 295 -20.23 8.27 5.87
C ALA A 295 -21.52 7.85 6.62
N GLY A 296 -21.97 6.60 6.48
CA GLY A 296 -23.12 6.06 7.20
C GLY A 296 -24.41 6.92 7.05
N PRO A 297 -25.22 7.11 8.11
CA PRO A 297 -26.43 7.94 8.07
C PRO A 297 -26.19 9.41 7.72
N SER A 298 -24.97 9.91 7.93
CA SER A 298 -24.56 11.30 7.62
C SER A 298 -24.07 11.45 6.17
N ARG A 299 -24.55 10.59 5.27
CA ARG A 299 -24.12 10.46 3.86
C ARG A 299 -24.08 11.80 3.13
N ILE A 300 -25.07 12.66 3.31
CA ILE A 300 -25.15 13.94 2.58
C ILE A 300 -23.99 14.89 2.96
N LEU A 301 -23.58 14.92 4.23
CA LEU A 301 -22.54 15.84 4.71
C LEU A 301 -21.12 15.28 4.51
N LEU A 302 -20.94 13.97 4.69
CA LEU A 302 -19.60 13.35 4.72
C LEU A 302 -19.20 12.68 3.40
N GLN A 303 -20.13 12.34 2.51
CA GLN A 303 -19.83 11.74 1.20
C GLN A 303 -18.88 12.59 0.33
N PRO A 304 -18.91 13.93 0.34
CA PRO A 304 -17.95 14.71 -0.45
C PRO A 304 -16.50 14.61 0.06
N ILE A 305 -16.29 14.25 1.33
CA ILE A 305 -14.97 14.33 1.99
C ILE A 305 -13.86 13.57 1.24
N PRO A 306 -14.02 12.31 0.82
CA PRO A 306 -12.96 11.59 0.10
C PRO A 306 -12.54 12.29 -1.19
N ARG A 307 -13.50 12.82 -1.97
CA ARG A 307 -13.21 13.60 -3.18
C ARG A 307 -12.48 14.90 -2.84
N ILE A 308 -12.88 15.59 -1.77
CA ILE A 308 -12.22 16.83 -1.35
C ILE A 308 -10.79 16.54 -0.89
N LEU A 309 -10.58 15.45 -0.13
CA LEU A 309 -9.25 15.00 0.27
C LEU A 309 -8.39 14.67 -0.95
N MET A 310 -8.91 13.95 -1.94
CA MET A 310 -8.18 13.68 -3.19
C MET A 310 -7.75 14.96 -3.89
N HIS A 311 -8.65 15.93 -4.08
CA HIS A 311 -8.31 17.22 -4.71
C HIS A 311 -7.35 18.09 -3.88
N GLY A 312 -7.29 17.91 -2.56
CA GLY A 312 -6.31 18.58 -1.71
C GLY A 312 -4.94 17.91 -1.70
N LEU A 313 -4.91 16.57 -1.70
CA LEU A 313 -3.69 15.78 -1.49
C LEU A 313 -2.99 15.35 -2.79
N LEU A 314 -3.70 15.40 -3.92
CA LEU A 314 -3.19 15.06 -5.25
C LEU A 314 -3.02 16.31 -6.10
N ALA A 315 -2.05 16.29 -7.01
CA ALA A 315 -1.91 17.35 -7.99
C ALA A 315 -3.12 17.38 -8.95
N PRO A 316 -3.56 18.55 -9.45
CA PRO A 316 -4.71 18.64 -10.35
C PRO A 316 -4.62 17.73 -11.60
N PRO A 317 -3.47 17.59 -12.28
CA PRO A 317 -3.35 16.64 -13.40
C PRO A 317 -3.61 15.19 -12.99
N THR A 318 -3.18 14.80 -11.78
CA THR A 318 -3.43 13.46 -11.21
C THR A 318 -4.92 13.22 -11.00
N CYS A 319 -5.67 14.18 -10.43
CA CYS A 319 -7.13 14.07 -10.30
C CYS A 319 -7.83 13.92 -11.66
N THR A 320 -7.38 14.67 -12.66
CA THR A 320 -7.93 14.60 -14.03
C THR A 320 -7.70 13.23 -14.67
N MET A 321 -6.48 12.69 -14.60
CA MET A 321 -6.14 11.35 -15.11
C MET A 321 -6.99 10.26 -14.45
N LEU A 322 -7.23 10.38 -13.14
CA LEU A 322 -8.01 9.41 -12.38
C LEU A 322 -9.53 9.58 -12.52
N GLY A 323 -9.98 10.66 -13.15
CA GLY A 323 -11.41 10.93 -13.30
C GLY A 323 -12.12 11.32 -12.01
N VAL A 324 -11.39 11.91 -11.06
CA VAL A 324 -12.01 12.45 -9.85
C VAL A 324 -12.85 13.66 -10.25
N ALA A 325 -14.17 13.54 -10.12
CA ALA A 325 -15.09 14.61 -10.48
C ALA A 325 -14.72 15.94 -9.80
N ALA A 326 -14.78 17.03 -10.56
CA ALA A 326 -14.52 18.36 -10.02
C ALA A 326 -15.51 18.69 -8.89
N LEU A 327 -15.04 19.35 -7.84
CA LEU A 327 -15.83 19.64 -6.64
C LEU A 327 -16.94 20.70 -6.84
N GLY A 328 -17.05 21.30 -8.04
CA GLY A 328 -17.99 22.38 -8.32
C GLY A 328 -17.83 23.57 -7.34
N VAL A 329 -18.91 24.28 -7.06
CA VAL A 329 -18.95 25.43 -6.12
C VAL A 329 -18.56 25.08 -4.67
N TRP A 330 -18.46 23.78 -4.34
CA TRP A 330 -18.08 23.32 -3.00
C TRP A 330 -16.56 23.40 -2.75
N ALA A 331 -15.74 23.49 -3.81
CA ALA A 331 -14.27 23.56 -3.69
C ALA A 331 -13.79 24.74 -2.83
N THR A 332 -14.36 25.93 -3.04
CA THR A 332 -14.05 27.18 -2.35
C THR A 332 -14.53 27.20 -0.90
N THR A 333 -15.61 26.49 -0.60
CA THR A 333 -16.21 26.44 0.75
C THR A 333 -15.46 25.48 1.68
N TYR A 334 -14.90 24.38 1.16
CA TYR A 334 -14.41 23.27 1.99
C TYR A 334 -12.90 23.24 2.27
N GLN A 335 -12.05 23.90 1.47
CA GLN A 335 -10.61 24.00 1.81
C GLN A 335 -10.32 24.60 3.20
N PRO A 336 -10.93 25.74 3.60
CA PRO A 336 -10.75 26.26 4.96
C PRO A 336 -11.31 25.31 6.02
N PHE A 337 -12.41 24.60 5.72
CA PHE A 337 -13.00 23.61 6.61
C PHE A 337 -12.10 22.39 6.81
N LEU A 338 -11.50 21.81 5.76
CA LEU A 338 -10.56 20.70 5.90
C LEU A 338 -9.30 21.09 6.66
N ARG A 339 -8.75 22.29 6.41
CA ARG A 339 -7.62 22.81 7.18
C ARG A 339 -8.01 23.02 8.65
N LEU A 340 -9.23 23.49 8.91
CA LEU A 340 -9.75 23.66 10.25
C LEU A 340 -9.95 22.31 10.96
N VAL A 341 -10.59 21.34 10.31
CA VAL A 341 -10.78 19.98 10.85
C VAL A 341 -9.44 19.29 11.08
N ALA A 342 -8.50 19.35 10.13
CA ALA A 342 -7.18 18.77 10.31
C ALA A 342 -6.41 19.47 11.44
N ARG A 343 -6.47 20.80 11.55
CA ARG A 343 -5.90 21.55 12.68
C ARG A 343 -6.54 21.19 14.01
N THR A 344 -7.87 21.11 14.10
CA THR A 344 -8.55 20.77 15.37
C THR A 344 -8.29 19.33 15.77
N THR A 345 -8.30 18.38 14.82
CA THR A 345 -7.96 16.98 15.08
C THR A 345 -6.49 16.82 15.47
N ASN A 346 -5.58 17.60 14.86
CA ASN A 346 -4.16 17.62 15.19
C ASN A 346 -3.87 18.30 16.55
N MET A 347 -4.62 19.35 16.90
CA MET A 347 -4.58 19.96 18.24
C MET A 347 -5.05 18.96 19.30
N SER A 348 -6.10 18.18 19.04
CA SER A 348 -6.58 17.09 19.91
C SER A 348 -5.61 15.90 20.04
N ALA A 349 -4.69 15.72 19.09
CA ALA A 349 -3.62 14.72 19.15
C ALA A 349 -2.34 15.21 19.85
N SER A 350 -2.19 16.52 20.04
CA SER A 350 -1.19 17.10 20.96
C SER A 350 -1.70 16.96 22.39
N ASP A 351 -0.81 16.69 23.34
CA ASP A 351 -1.15 16.41 24.76
C ASP A 351 -1.96 17.52 25.48
N VAL A 352 -2.22 18.65 24.82
CA VAL A 352 -2.86 19.86 25.35
C VAL A 352 -4.39 19.86 25.22
N PHE A 353 -4.99 19.10 24.29
CA PHE A 353 -6.46 19.12 24.04
C PHE A 353 -7.17 17.78 24.24
N ARG A 354 -6.55 16.87 24.99
CA ARG A 354 -7.11 15.54 25.33
C ARG A 354 -8.45 15.63 26.08
N ASP A 355 -8.80 16.80 26.63
CA ASP A 355 -9.93 17.01 27.53
C ASP A 355 -11.17 17.70 26.92
N LEU A 356 -11.21 17.94 25.59
CA LEU A 356 -12.40 18.55 24.96
C LEU A 356 -13.43 17.50 24.48
N PRO A 357 -14.70 17.53 24.93
CA PRO A 357 -15.66 16.42 24.74
C PRO A 357 -16.09 16.14 23.28
N VAL A 358 -16.15 17.15 22.42
CA VAL A 358 -16.86 17.07 21.13
C VAL A 358 -15.99 16.51 19.99
N THR A 359 -14.70 16.84 19.95
CA THR A 359 -13.75 16.31 18.95
C THR A 359 -13.39 14.86 19.23
N ALA A 360 -13.32 14.48 20.51
CA ALA A 360 -13.15 13.10 20.94
C ALA A 360 -14.30 12.21 20.47
N GLN A 361 -15.55 12.69 20.52
CA GLN A 361 -16.73 11.90 20.13
C GLN A 361 -16.81 11.64 18.61
N LEU A 362 -16.53 12.65 17.77
CA LEU A 362 -16.61 12.50 16.30
C LEU A 362 -15.45 11.65 15.75
N SER A 363 -14.24 11.86 16.27
CA SER A 363 -13.05 11.05 15.95
C SER A 363 -13.23 9.61 16.44
N ALA A 364 -13.78 9.41 17.65
CA ALA A 364 -14.06 8.07 18.18
C ALA A 364 -15.13 7.33 17.37
N LEU A 365 -16.19 7.99 16.90
CA LEU A 365 -17.24 7.34 16.10
C LEU A 365 -16.75 6.87 14.72
N ILE A 366 -15.95 7.69 14.02
CA ILE A 366 -15.36 7.31 12.72
C ILE A 366 -14.27 6.26 12.92
N SER A 367 -13.42 6.43 13.94
CA SER A 367 -12.39 5.44 14.30
C SER A 367 -13.01 4.10 14.68
N GLN A 368 -14.01 4.09 15.56
CA GLN A 368 -14.66 2.84 15.98
C GLN A 368 -15.33 2.12 14.82
N ARG A 369 -15.99 2.82 13.88
CA ARG A 369 -16.58 2.15 12.70
C ARG A 369 -15.55 1.62 11.72
N LEU A 370 -14.51 2.39 11.42
CA LEU A 370 -13.44 1.95 10.53
C LEU A 370 -12.67 0.77 11.14
N LEU A 371 -12.46 0.79 12.45
CA LEU A 371 -11.79 -0.28 13.19
C LEU A 371 -12.71 -1.50 13.39
N ASP A 372 -14.00 -1.30 13.69
CA ASP A 372 -14.98 -2.38 13.73
C ASP A 372 -15.08 -3.06 12.38
N GLU A 373 -15.08 -2.32 11.26
CA GLU A 373 -15.03 -2.94 9.94
C GLU A 373 -13.70 -3.66 9.69
N LEU A 374 -12.55 -3.07 10.05
CA LEU A 374 -11.24 -3.69 9.87
C LEU A 374 -11.13 -5.03 10.64
N VAL A 375 -11.72 -5.08 11.84
CA VAL A 375 -11.74 -6.28 12.69
C VAL A 375 -12.82 -7.29 12.24
N ARG A 376 -14.03 -6.82 11.87
CA ARG A 376 -15.21 -7.67 11.59
C ARG A 376 -15.40 -8.05 10.13
N LEU A 377 -14.67 -7.44 9.19
CA LEU A 377 -14.78 -7.76 7.76
C LEU A 377 -14.58 -9.26 7.54
N PRO A 378 -15.59 -9.99 7.02
CA PRO A 378 -15.47 -11.41 6.74
C PRO A 378 -14.30 -11.66 5.80
N ARG A 379 -13.27 -12.33 6.31
CA ARG A 379 -11.95 -12.37 5.67
C ARG A 379 -11.84 -13.39 4.55
N GLY A 380 -12.81 -14.29 4.45
CA GLY A 380 -12.88 -15.39 3.50
C GLY A 380 -11.72 -16.40 3.63
N GLY A 381 -12.02 -17.68 3.81
CA GLY A 381 -11.01 -18.74 4.02
C GLY A 381 -10.63 -18.94 5.49
N GLN A 382 -9.45 -19.52 5.76
CA GLN A 382 -8.92 -19.79 7.10
C GLN A 382 -8.15 -18.58 7.71
N ARG A 383 -8.41 -17.35 7.24
CA ARG A 383 -7.78 -16.14 7.82
C ARG A 383 -8.30 -15.91 9.23
N THR A 384 -7.39 -15.69 10.18
CA THR A 384 -7.69 -15.31 11.55
C THR A 384 -8.29 -13.90 11.61
N ALA A 385 -9.16 -13.64 12.59
CA ALA A 385 -9.58 -12.26 12.87
C ALA A 385 -8.32 -11.39 13.13
N PHE A 386 -8.31 -10.13 12.70
CA PHE A 386 -7.14 -9.27 12.88
C PHE A 386 -7.06 -9.01 14.37
N HIS A 387 -6.00 -9.54 14.96
CA HIS A 387 -5.67 -9.24 16.32
C HIS A 387 -5.02 -7.86 16.32
N MET A 388 -5.80 -6.84 16.70
CA MET A 388 -5.28 -5.51 16.91
C MET A 388 -4.24 -5.56 18.04
N PRO A 389 -3.01 -5.07 17.84
CA PRO A 389 -2.02 -5.01 18.90
C PRO A 389 -2.59 -4.31 20.14
N GLU A 390 -2.40 -4.85 21.35
CA GLU A 390 -3.07 -4.36 22.57
C GLU A 390 -2.76 -2.88 22.85
N LYS A 391 -1.54 -2.45 22.58
CA LYS A 391 -1.13 -1.05 22.70
C LYS A 391 -1.88 -0.15 21.70
N LEU A 392 -2.11 -0.64 20.48
CA LEU A 392 -2.88 0.05 19.45
C LEU A 392 -4.34 0.20 19.89
N ALA A 393 -4.95 -0.90 20.35
CA ALA A 393 -6.31 -0.93 20.87
C ALA A 393 -6.48 0.04 22.04
N LYS A 394 -5.55 0.01 23.01
CA LYS A 394 -5.53 0.91 24.16
C LYS A 394 -5.39 2.39 23.75
N ARG A 395 -4.48 2.70 22.82
CA ARG A 395 -4.22 4.07 22.37
C ARG A 395 -5.37 4.65 21.56
N TRP A 396 -6.09 3.80 20.81
CA TRP A 396 -7.21 4.21 19.98
C TRP A 396 -8.57 4.07 20.69
N GLY A 397 -8.59 3.73 21.99
CA GLY A 397 -9.81 3.64 22.78
C GLY A 397 -10.74 2.51 22.35
N VAL A 398 -10.16 1.41 21.85
CA VAL A 398 -10.88 0.22 21.39
C VAL A 398 -10.65 -0.92 22.38
N THR A 399 -11.71 -1.61 22.78
CA THR A 399 -11.61 -2.81 23.61
C THR A 399 -11.12 -3.97 22.74
N PRO A 400 -9.90 -4.51 22.95
CA PRO A 400 -9.49 -5.72 22.26
C PRO A 400 -10.43 -6.86 22.69
N ARG A 401 -10.90 -7.65 21.74
CA ARG A 401 -11.67 -8.88 22.00
C ARG A 401 -10.93 -10.08 21.46
#